data_AF-A0AAP0GHF2-F1
#
_entry.id   AF-A0AAP0GHF2-F1
#
_cell.length_a   1.000
_cell.length_b   1.000
_cell.length_c   1.000
_cell.angle_alpha   90.00
_cell.angle_beta   90.00
_cell.angle_gamma   90.00
#
_symmetry.space_group_name_H-M   'P 1'
#
loop_
_entity.id
_entity.type
_entity.pdbx_description
1 polymer ?
#
loop_
_entity_poly.entity_id
_entity_poly.type
_entity_poly.pdbx_seq_one_letter_code
_entity_poly.pdbx_strand_id
1 'polypeptide(L)'
;METHIDFLEWLEPDMALKILTCLDDSADLIRASAVSRYWQNIVVSNGLCKQLCRRTFPQLACITHVVEPGHDNSSDKIDHQAYASLFRALTAFPQTYCIVDPVSASSTDNYPEESIMNTLDPRDTIRNQGSYWSSKGSDDPETPEKLIYTLTSNLCVITEVNLHPFQALFQLDFPIYASKFVRFRMGHLKSWKELTYDFMEAQECADDKFVWTYTSQMFPVAQENRLQRFKLPEPVVCIGGYLQIELLGRVQKQAADDRYYL
;
A
#
# COMPACT_ATOMS: atom_id res chain seq x y z
N MET A 1 -24.31 -2.22 50.17
CA MET A 1 -24.25 -3.02 48.93
C MET A 1 -24.51 -2.05 47.80
N GLU A 2 -23.49 -1.71 47.03
CA GLU A 2 -23.70 -0.95 45.79
C GLU A 2 -24.38 -1.88 44.79
N THR A 3 -25.59 -1.52 44.37
CA THR A 3 -26.29 -2.19 43.29
C THR A 3 -25.60 -1.80 41.98
N HIS A 4 -24.73 -2.66 41.50
CA HIS A 4 -24.19 -2.54 40.14
C HIS A 4 -25.23 -3.06 39.15
N ILE A 5 -25.52 -2.24 38.13
CA ILE A 5 -26.52 -2.52 37.09
C ILE A 5 -25.77 -2.67 35.77
N ASP A 6 -26.10 -3.70 34.98
CA ASP A 6 -25.60 -3.82 33.60
C ASP A 6 -26.31 -2.77 32.74
N PHE A 7 -25.58 -1.74 32.34
CA PHE A 7 -26.12 -0.64 31.56
C PHE A 7 -26.61 -1.09 30.18
N LEU A 8 -26.04 -2.16 29.60
CA LEU A 8 -26.51 -2.66 28.31
C LEU A 8 -27.89 -3.33 28.42
N GLU A 9 -28.26 -3.88 29.57
CA GLU A 9 -29.60 -4.44 29.80
C GLU A 9 -30.66 -3.36 29.97
N TRP A 10 -30.25 -2.13 30.28
CA TRP A 10 -31.14 -0.97 30.51
C TRP A 10 -31.28 -0.04 29.31
N LEU A 11 -30.36 -0.13 28.35
CA LEU A 11 -30.39 0.65 27.13
C LEU A 11 -31.20 -0.06 26.05
N GLU A 12 -31.81 0.74 25.17
CA GLU A 12 -32.33 0.18 23.92
C GLU A 12 -31.18 -0.45 23.12
N PRO A 13 -31.43 -1.57 22.41
CA PRO A 13 -30.39 -2.27 21.64
C PRO A 13 -29.60 -1.36 20.68
N ASP A 14 -30.25 -0.36 20.08
CA ASP A 14 -29.62 0.60 19.18
C ASP A 14 -28.64 1.54 19.91
N MET A 15 -28.94 1.93 21.14
CA MET A 15 -28.06 2.75 21.97
C MET A 15 -26.86 1.92 22.46
N ALA A 16 -27.11 0.68 22.90
CA ALA A 16 -26.08 -0.28 23.24
C ALA A 16 -25.09 -0.50 22.08
N LEU A 17 -25.62 -0.70 20.86
CA LEU A 17 -24.81 -0.86 19.66
C LEU A 17 -23.98 0.39 19.34
N LYS A 18 -24.57 1.58 19.44
CA LYS A 18 -23.85 2.85 19.23
C LYS A 18 -22.69 3.03 20.20
N ILE A 19 -22.86 2.66 21.47
CA ILE A 19 -21.78 2.72 22.46
C ILE A 19 -20.66 1.74 22.09
N LEU A 20 -21.01 0.51 21.74
CA LEU A 20 -20.00 -0.52 21.43
C LEU A 20 -19.27 -0.26 20.10
N THR A 21 -19.87 0.46 19.15
CA THR A 21 -19.20 0.89 17.90
C THR A 21 -18.18 2.01 18.11
N CYS A 22 -18.16 2.64 19.28
CA CYS A 22 -17.11 3.58 19.69
C CYS A 22 -15.80 2.88 20.08
N LEU A 23 -15.81 1.56 20.32
CA LEU A 23 -14.58 0.80 20.57
C LEU A 23 -13.74 0.73 19.29
N ASP A 24 -12.48 1.14 19.40
CA ASP A 24 -11.52 1.27 18.29
C ASP A 24 -10.40 0.21 18.32
N ASP A 25 -10.28 -0.55 19.42
CA ASP A 25 -9.42 -1.73 19.53
C ASP A 25 -10.23 -3.04 19.39
N SER A 26 -9.75 -3.97 18.56
CA SER A 26 -10.36 -5.30 18.47
C SER A 26 -10.29 -6.06 19.79
N ALA A 27 -9.26 -5.83 20.61
CA ALA A 27 -9.15 -6.46 21.92
C ALA A 27 -10.27 -6.01 22.88
N ASP A 28 -10.74 -4.77 22.79
CA ASP A 28 -11.88 -4.29 23.58
C ASP A 28 -13.19 -4.95 23.14
N LEU A 29 -13.39 -5.16 21.84
CA LEU A 29 -14.55 -5.90 21.34
C LEU A 29 -14.52 -7.38 21.78
N ILE A 30 -13.35 -8.01 21.82
CA ILE A 30 -13.19 -9.37 22.37
C ILE A 30 -13.49 -9.38 23.87
N ARG A 31 -12.97 -8.42 24.64
CA ARG A 31 -13.24 -8.30 26.08
C ARG A 31 -14.73 -8.08 26.34
N ALA A 32 -15.37 -7.19 25.58
CA ALA A 32 -16.80 -6.91 25.64
C ALA A 32 -17.63 -8.18 25.38
N SER A 33 -17.29 -8.97 24.35
CA SER A 33 -18.02 -10.21 24.05
C SER A 33 -17.82 -11.32 25.08
N ALA A 34 -16.82 -11.20 25.97
CA ALA A 34 -16.57 -12.14 27.06
C ALA A 34 -17.33 -11.80 28.37
N VAL A 35 -17.98 -10.63 28.46
CA VAL A 35 -18.66 -10.18 29.69
C VAL A 35 -19.88 -11.05 30.02
N SER A 36 -20.77 -11.27 29.05
CA SER A 36 -21.97 -12.10 29.21
C SER A 36 -22.50 -12.59 27.87
N ARG A 37 -23.47 -13.53 27.88
CA ARG A 37 -24.14 -13.98 26.65
C ARG A 37 -24.89 -12.85 25.94
N TYR A 38 -25.42 -11.88 26.70
CA TYR A 38 -26.11 -10.73 26.14
C TYR A 38 -25.15 -9.81 25.38
N TRP A 39 -24.03 -9.45 26.01
CA TRP A 39 -22.96 -8.69 25.36
C TRP A 39 -22.40 -9.41 24.14
N GLN A 40 -22.14 -10.72 24.26
CA GLN A 40 -21.68 -11.53 23.14
C GLN A 40 -22.62 -11.44 21.95
N ASN A 41 -23.93 -11.59 22.16
CA ASN A 41 -24.91 -11.51 21.07
C ASN A 41 -24.90 -10.14 20.40
N ILE A 42 -24.83 -9.04 21.17
CA ILE A 42 -24.76 -7.69 20.58
C ILE A 42 -23.48 -7.53 19.76
N VAL A 43 -22.32 -7.93 20.29
CA VAL A 43 -21.03 -7.72 19.60
C VAL A 43 -20.88 -8.63 18.37
N VAL A 44 -21.18 -9.91 18.52
CA VAL A 44 -20.94 -10.94 17.50
C VAL A 44 -22.01 -10.89 16.40
N SER A 45 -23.29 -10.89 16.76
CA SER A 45 -24.37 -10.92 15.76
C SER A 45 -24.48 -9.62 14.96
N ASN A 46 -24.00 -8.48 15.49
CA ASN A 46 -23.90 -7.24 14.73
C ASN A 46 -22.55 -7.09 13.99
N GLY A 47 -21.64 -8.06 14.12
CA GLY A 47 -20.38 -8.08 13.38
C GLY A 47 -19.45 -6.89 13.69
N LEU A 48 -19.36 -6.46 14.95
CA LEU A 48 -18.64 -5.22 15.29
C LEU A 48 -17.15 -5.23 14.89
N CYS A 49 -16.46 -6.37 15.01
CA CYS A 49 -15.07 -6.49 14.53
C CYS A 49 -14.95 -6.28 13.01
N LYS A 50 -15.92 -6.78 12.23
CA LYS A 50 -15.98 -6.58 10.78
C LYS A 50 -16.21 -5.10 10.43
N GLN A 51 -17.09 -4.44 11.17
CA GLN A 51 -17.33 -3.00 11.02
C GLN A 51 -16.07 -2.19 11.36
N LEU A 52 -15.39 -2.52 12.46
CA LEU A 52 -14.14 -1.88 12.88
C LEU A 52 -13.06 -2.01 11.79
N CYS A 53 -12.85 -3.22 11.26
CA CYS A 53 -11.93 -3.47 10.16
C CYS A 53 -12.25 -2.64 8.93
N ARG A 54 -13.51 -2.61 8.48
CA ARG A 54 -13.91 -1.87 7.28
C ARG A 54 -13.87 -0.37 7.44
N ARG A 55 -14.13 0.14 8.65
CA ARG A 55 -14.00 1.57 8.97
C ARG A 55 -12.55 2.02 8.95
N THR A 56 -11.66 1.19 9.49
CA THR A 56 -10.23 1.52 9.62
C THR A 56 -9.45 1.24 8.34
N PHE A 57 -9.82 0.18 7.62
CA PHE A 57 -9.19 -0.27 6.39
C PHE A 57 -10.26 -0.53 5.33
N PRO A 58 -10.70 0.52 4.59
CA PRO A 58 -11.76 0.39 3.60
C PRO A 58 -11.48 -0.65 2.51
N GLN A 59 -10.22 -0.96 2.25
CA GLN A 59 -9.79 -1.96 1.26
C GLN A 59 -10.28 -3.38 1.62
N LEU A 60 -10.55 -3.65 2.90
CA LEU A 60 -11.10 -4.94 3.36
C LEU A 60 -12.59 -5.12 3.02
N ALA A 61 -13.26 -4.11 2.46
CA ALA A 61 -14.65 -4.22 2.04
C ALA A 61 -14.87 -5.29 0.95
N CYS A 62 -13.83 -5.63 0.18
CA CYS A 62 -13.89 -6.66 -0.85
C CYS A 62 -13.97 -8.10 -0.29
N ILE A 63 -13.70 -8.30 1.01
CA ILE A 63 -13.82 -9.62 1.64
C ILE A 63 -15.31 -9.94 1.78
N THR A 64 -15.75 -10.98 1.05
CA THR A 64 -17.15 -11.40 0.98
C THR A 64 -17.53 -12.40 2.06
N HIS A 65 -16.65 -13.36 2.36
CA HIS A 65 -16.89 -14.41 3.35
C HIS A 65 -15.57 -14.87 3.99
N VAL A 66 -15.66 -15.36 5.22
CA VAL A 66 -14.58 -16.05 5.91
C VAL A 66 -14.84 -17.55 5.82
N VAL A 67 -13.80 -18.33 5.55
CA VAL A 67 -13.88 -19.79 5.53
C VAL A 67 -12.97 -20.34 6.61
N GLU A 68 -13.52 -21.14 7.51
CA GLU A 68 -12.74 -21.92 8.47
C GLU A 68 -12.77 -23.39 8.05
N PRO A 69 -11.62 -24.02 7.81
CA PRO A 69 -11.59 -25.42 7.39
C PRO A 69 -11.99 -26.34 8.56
N GLY A 70 -13.13 -27.02 8.42
CA GLY A 70 -13.54 -28.13 9.31
C GLY A 70 -14.62 -27.84 10.35
N HIS A 71 -15.32 -26.70 10.30
CA HIS A 71 -16.40 -26.39 11.24
C HIS A 71 -17.68 -25.81 10.60
N ASP A 72 -18.83 -26.42 10.92
CA ASP A 72 -20.20 -25.91 10.66
C ASP A 72 -20.66 -24.94 11.77
N ASN A 73 -19.74 -24.15 12.34
CA ASN A 73 -20.13 -23.17 13.36
C ASN A 73 -20.92 -22.01 12.73
N SER A 74 -21.75 -21.36 13.55
CA SER A 74 -22.46 -20.13 13.16
C SER A 74 -21.48 -19.13 12.55
N SER A 75 -21.74 -18.69 11.30
CA SER A 75 -20.87 -17.79 10.53
C SER A 75 -20.36 -16.59 11.32
N ASP A 76 -21.20 -16.05 12.21
CA ASP A 76 -20.94 -14.79 12.89
C ASP A 76 -19.81 -14.88 13.91
N LYS A 77 -19.68 -16.02 14.60
CA LYS A 77 -18.58 -16.23 15.57
C LYS A 77 -17.24 -16.37 14.85
N ILE A 78 -17.23 -17.08 13.73
CA ILE A 78 -16.05 -17.26 12.89
C ILE A 78 -15.64 -15.91 12.31
N ASP A 79 -16.58 -15.17 11.71
CA ASP A 79 -16.35 -13.81 11.20
C ASP A 79 -15.78 -12.91 12.31
N HIS A 80 -16.41 -12.90 13.50
CA HIS A 80 -15.98 -12.07 14.61
C HIS A 80 -14.51 -12.33 15.01
N GLN A 81 -14.12 -13.59 15.17
CA GLN A 81 -12.75 -13.98 15.53
C GLN A 81 -11.74 -13.69 14.41
N ALA A 82 -12.10 -13.97 13.16
CA ALA A 82 -11.25 -13.73 12.01
C ALA A 82 -10.98 -12.23 11.82
N TYR A 83 -12.02 -11.39 11.86
CA TYR A 83 -11.85 -9.94 11.74
C TYR A 83 -11.11 -9.34 12.94
N ALA A 84 -11.34 -9.83 14.17
CA ALA A 84 -10.58 -9.37 15.33
C ALA A 84 -9.07 -9.68 15.20
N SER A 85 -8.76 -10.89 14.74
CA SER A 85 -7.39 -11.35 14.51
C SER A 85 -6.73 -10.59 13.37
N LEU A 86 -7.45 -10.38 12.27
CA LEU A 86 -7.00 -9.59 11.13
C LEU A 86 -6.72 -8.14 11.56
N PHE A 87 -7.63 -7.50 12.29
CA PHE A 87 -7.41 -6.13 12.79
C PHE A 87 -6.13 -6.03 13.61
N ARG A 88 -5.94 -6.97 14.54
CA ARG A 88 -4.74 -7.02 15.38
C ARG A 88 -3.48 -7.22 14.53
N ALA A 89 -3.53 -8.12 13.55
CA ALA A 89 -2.41 -8.33 12.64
C ALA A 89 -2.08 -7.05 11.85
N LEU A 90 -3.10 -6.32 11.38
CA LEU A 90 -2.98 -5.06 10.63
C LEU A 90 -2.68 -3.82 11.49
N THR A 91 -2.53 -3.95 12.81
CA THR A 91 -2.21 -2.82 13.69
C THR A 91 -0.96 -3.07 14.53
N ALA A 92 -0.58 -4.33 14.73
CA ALA A 92 0.55 -4.73 15.55
C ALA A 92 1.80 -5.14 14.74
N PHE A 93 1.80 -5.03 13.40
CA PHE A 93 2.96 -5.40 12.61
C PHE A 93 4.16 -4.46 12.89
N PRO A 94 5.39 -5.00 12.93
CA PRO A 94 6.58 -4.16 12.97
C PRO A 94 6.70 -3.40 11.65
N GLN A 95 7.08 -2.12 11.73
CA GLN A 95 7.38 -1.35 10.53
C GLN A 95 8.68 -1.86 9.90
N THR A 96 8.59 -2.37 8.68
CA THR A 96 9.73 -2.85 7.89
C THR A 96 9.64 -2.37 6.44
N TYR A 97 10.75 -2.44 5.71
CA TYR A 97 10.71 -2.32 4.25
C TYR A 97 9.97 -3.53 3.67
N CYS A 98 9.05 -3.28 2.73
CA CYS A 98 8.20 -4.31 2.16
C CYS A 98 8.24 -4.39 0.64
N ILE A 99 8.99 -3.51 -0.04
CA ILE A 99 9.24 -3.63 -1.49
C ILE A 99 10.32 -4.69 -1.70
N VAL A 100 10.12 -5.62 -2.64
CA VAL A 100 11.03 -6.76 -2.85
C VAL A 100 11.66 -6.75 -4.23
N ASP A 101 10.87 -6.96 -5.28
CA ASP A 101 11.39 -7.10 -6.65
C ASP A 101 10.75 -6.06 -7.56
N PRO A 102 11.51 -5.47 -8.51
CA PRO A 102 10.91 -4.71 -9.57
C PRO A 102 10.21 -5.66 -10.55
N VAL A 103 9.15 -5.14 -11.18
CA VAL A 103 8.31 -5.89 -12.13
C VAL A 103 8.40 -5.29 -13.52
N SER A 104 8.26 -3.97 -13.62
CA SER A 104 8.20 -3.28 -14.91
C SER A 104 8.44 -1.79 -14.70
N ALA A 105 9.07 -1.17 -15.69
CA ALA A 105 9.08 0.28 -15.87
C ALA A 105 8.40 0.60 -17.21
N SER A 106 7.63 1.70 -17.29
CA SER A 106 6.98 2.08 -18.55
C SER A 106 7.97 2.40 -19.67
N SER A 107 9.14 2.90 -19.31
CA SER A 107 10.30 2.99 -20.18
C SER A 107 11.58 2.82 -19.37
N THR A 108 12.68 2.57 -20.06
CA THR A 108 14.02 2.55 -19.49
C THR A 108 14.98 3.03 -20.56
N ASP A 109 15.80 4.01 -20.22
CA ASP A 109 16.95 4.39 -21.06
C ASP A 109 18.13 3.46 -20.76
N ASN A 110 19.02 3.29 -21.75
CA ASN A 110 20.27 2.52 -21.62
C ASN A 110 20.11 1.22 -20.80
N TYR A 111 19.14 0.37 -21.16
CA TYR A 111 18.93 -0.92 -20.50
C TYR A 111 20.10 -1.87 -20.81
N PRO A 112 20.61 -2.64 -19.81
CA PRO A 112 20.12 -2.78 -18.44
C PRO A 112 20.74 -1.81 -17.41
N GLU A 113 21.68 -0.96 -17.80
CA GLU A 113 22.51 -0.17 -16.89
C GLU A 113 21.70 0.81 -16.03
N GLU A 114 20.66 1.45 -16.60
CA GLU A 114 19.81 2.43 -15.91
C GLU A 114 18.42 1.85 -15.57
N SER A 115 18.38 0.55 -15.25
CA SER A 115 17.16 -0.20 -14.98
C SER A 115 16.56 0.09 -13.59
N ILE A 116 15.25 -0.16 -13.49
CA ILE A 116 14.46 -0.15 -12.23
C ILE A 116 15.09 -1.01 -11.12
N MET A 117 15.88 -2.05 -11.47
CA MET A 117 16.64 -2.86 -10.51
C MET A 117 17.52 -2.03 -9.57
N ASN A 118 17.98 -0.86 -10.01
CA ASN A 118 18.88 0.00 -9.25
C ASN A 118 18.16 0.86 -8.19
N THR A 119 16.84 0.80 -8.09
CA THR A 119 16.05 1.70 -7.23
C THR A 119 15.75 1.12 -5.84
N LEU A 120 16.10 -0.15 -5.61
CA LEU A 120 15.85 -0.85 -4.35
C LEU A 120 16.99 -0.69 -3.33
N ASP A 121 18.16 -0.25 -3.78
CA ASP A 121 19.27 0.09 -2.92
C ASP A 121 19.26 1.59 -2.62
N PRO A 122 19.33 2.01 -1.34
CA PRO A 122 19.32 3.43 -0.99
C PRO A 122 20.62 4.18 -1.35
N ARG A 123 21.63 3.51 -1.90
CA ARG A 123 22.92 4.12 -2.27
C ARG A 123 22.89 4.63 -3.71
N ASP A 124 23.18 5.91 -3.90
CA ASP A 124 23.34 6.52 -5.23
C ASP A 124 24.47 5.90 -6.07
N THR A 125 25.41 5.17 -5.42
CA THR A 125 26.50 4.49 -6.11
C THR A 125 26.76 3.09 -5.56
N ILE A 126 26.91 2.13 -6.47
CA ILE A 126 27.29 0.74 -6.17
C ILE A 126 28.49 0.39 -7.02
N ARG A 127 29.58 -0.09 -6.38
CA ARG A 127 30.84 -0.44 -7.08
C ARG A 127 31.38 0.68 -7.98
N ASN A 128 31.26 1.93 -7.54
CA ASN A 128 31.65 3.16 -8.25
C ASN A 128 30.83 3.49 -9.51
N GLN A 129 29.69 2.83 -9.71
CA GLN A 129 28.73 3.15 -10.76
C GLN A 129 27.48 3.79 -10.15
N GLY A 130 26.88 4.77 -10.83
CA GLY A 130 25.60 5.33 -10.41
C GLY A 130 24.53 4.26 -10.34
N SER A 131 23.76 4.22 -9.26
CA SER A 131 22.64 3.29 -9.08
C SER A 131 21.36 4.10 -9.11
N TYR A 132 20.74 4.13 -10.29
CA TYR A 132 19.50 4.84 -10.55
C TYR A 132 18.73 4.16 -11.68
N TRP A 133 17.46 4.52 -11.79
CA TRP A 133 16.65 4.26 -12.98
C TRP A 133 16.55 5.54 -13.81
N SER A 134 16.56 5.40 -15.13
CA SER A 134 16.37 6.48 -16.10
C SER A 134 15.25 6.14 -17.07
N SER A 135 14.35 7.09 -17.29
CA SER A 135 13.33 7.01 -18.34
C SER A 135 13.88 7.29 -19.74
N LYS A 136 13.18 6.87 -20.79
CA LYS A 136 13.45 7.40 -22.14
C LYS A 136 13.08 8.89 -22.21
N GLY A 137 13.82 9.63 -23.03
CA GLY A 137 13.57 11.06 -23.25
C GLY A 137 12.21 11.32 -23.90
N SER A 138 11.50 12.34 -23.40
CA SER A 138 10.24 12.83 -23.95
C SER A 138 10.33 14.28 -24.38
N ASP A 139 9.69 14.65 -25.48
CA ASP A 139 9.54 16.06 -25.89
C ASP A 139 8.46 16.78 -25.03
N ASP A 140 7.52 16.02 -24.46
CA ASP A 140 6.45 16.53 -23.62
C ASP A 140 6.81 16.35 -22.12
N PRO A 141 6.92 17.45 -21.35
CA PRO A 141 7.23 17.38 -19.92
C PRO A 141 6.09 16.77 -19.10
N GLU A 142 4.86 16.66 -19.61
CA GLU A 142 3.74 16.09 -18.87
C GLU A 142 3.60 14.57 -19.10
N THR A 143 4.45 13.97 -19.94
CA THR A 143 4.48 12.52 -20.17
C THR A 143 4.91 11.79 -18.89
N PRO A 144 4.03 10.96 -18.28
CA PRO A 144 4.31 10.30 -17.01
C PRO A 144 5.16 9.04 -17.18
N GLU A 145 5.78 8.61 -16.09
CA GLU A 145 6.46 7.31 -16.00
C GLU A 145 5.92 6.49 -14.83
N LYS A 146 6.02 5.17 -14.94
CA LYS A 146 5.45 4.22 -13.99
C LYS A 146 6.49 3.16 -13.67
N LEU A 147 6.72 2.94 -12.39
CA LEU A 147 7.57 1.88 -11.86
C LEU A 147 6.71 0.94 -11.03
N ILE A 148 6.75 -0.36 -11.31
CA ILE A 148 5.94 -1.38 -10.65
C ILE A 148 6.86 -2.32 -9.88
N TYR A 149 6.49 -2.63 -8.64
CA TYR A 149 7.21 -3.53 -7.74
C TYR A 149 6.29 -4.55 -7.08
N THR A 150 6.85 -5.68 -6.70
CA THR A 150 6.24 -6.64 -5.77
C THR A 150 6.48 -6.21 -4.33
N LEU A 151 5.58 -6.65 -3.46
CA LEU A 151 5.70 -6.52 -2.01
C LEU A 151 6.02 -7.87 -1.37
N THR A 152 6.51 -7.84 -0.12
CA THR A 152 6.89 -9.04 0.66
C THR A 152 5.77 -10.05 0.86
N SER A 153 4.52 -9.63 0.69
CA SER A 153 3.34 -10.47 0.84
C SER A 153 2.20 -9.92 -0.01
N ASN A 154 1.28 -10.81 -0.41
CA ASN A 154 0.01 -10.44 -1.04
C ASN A 154 -0.88 -9.56 -0.14
N LEU A 155 -0.60 -9.52 1.17
CA LEU A 155 -1.25 -8.62 2.11
C LEU A 155 -0.17 -7.83 2.84
N CYS A 156 -0.08 -6.53 2.54
CA CYS A 156 0.85 -5.60 3.19
C CYS A 156 0.10 -4.36 3.64
N VAL A 157 0.55 -3.73 4.73
CA VAL A 157 0.06 -2.41 5.13
C VAL A 157 1.13 -1.38 4.88
N ILE A 158 0.77 -0.39 4.05
CA ILE A 158 1.68 0.66 3.60
C ILE A 158 1.32 1.93 4.35
N THR A 159 2.32 2.53 5.00
CA THR A 159 2.18 3.79 5.74
C THR A 159 2.98 4.91 5.11
N GLU A 160 4.07 4.58 4.44
CA GLU A 160 5.02 5.52 3.85
C GLU A 160 5.68 4.86 2.63
N VAL A 161 5.91 5.65 1.58
CA VAL A 161 6.76 5.28 0.44
C VAL A 161 7.89 6.29 0.38
N ASN A 162 9.10 5.81 0.15
CA ASN A 162 10.30 6.64 0.10
C ASN A 162 10.86 6.68 -1.32
N LEU A 163 11.26 7.86 -1.77
CA LEU A 163 11.83 8.07 -3.09
C LEU A 163 12.98 9.09 -3.00
N HIS A 164 14.05 8.83 -3.74
CA HIS A 164 15.26 9.65 -3.76
C HIS A 164 15.54 10.09 -5.20
N PRO A 165 15.35 11.37 -5.55
CA PRO A 165 15.71 11.90 -6.86
C PRO A 165 17.21 11.84 -7.12
N PHE A 166 17.61 11.37 -8.30
CA PHE A 166 19.02 11.16 -8.60
C PHE A 166 19.69 12.45 -9.11
N GLN A 167 20.90 12.72 -8.63
CA GLN A 167 21.75 13.80 -9.13
C GLN A 167 22.84 13.24 -10.05
N ALA A 168 22.82 13.65 -11.31
CA ALA A 168 23.80 13.21 -12.30
C ALA A 168 25.12 13.97 -12.14
N LEU A 169 25.95 13.54 -11.18
CA LEU A 169 27.27 14.14 -10.89
C LEU A 169 28.26 14.06 -12.07
N PHE A 170 27.96 13.27 -13.09
CA PHE A 170 28.75 13.11 -14.30
C PHE A 170 28.35 14.09 -15.42
N GLN A 171 27.31 14.91 -15.22
CA GLN A 171 26.89 15.94 -16.18
C GLN A 171 27.25 17.36 -15.70
N LEU A 172 27.37 18.29 -16.64
CA LEU A 172 27.57 19.71 -16.35
C LEU A 172 26.38 20.24 -15.53
N ASP A 173 26.66 21.10 -14.56
CA ASP A 173 25.68 21.68 -13.61
C ASP A 173 25.03 20.69 -12.63
N PHE A 174 25.44 19.42 -12.66
CA PHE A 174 24.99 18.37 -11.74
C PHE A 174 23.46 18.32 -11.57
N PRO A 175 22.71 18.16 -12.69
CA PRO A 175 21.26 18.26 -12.70
C PRO A 175 20.63 17.16 -11.84
N ILE A 176 19.47 17.48 -11.27
CA ILE A 176 18.64 16.54 -10.52
C ILE A 176 17.50 16.13 -11.42
N TYR A 177 17.40 14.83 -11.70
CA TYR A 177 16.29 14.26 -12.43
C TYR A 177 15.23 13.82 -11.42
N ALA A 178 14.15 14.58 -11.39
CA ALA A 178 12.99 14.31 -10.54
C ALA A 178 11.70 14.67 -11.27
N SER A 179 10.62 14.05 -10.82
CA SER A 179 9.29 14.47 -11.18
C SER A 179 8.86 15.70 -10.37
N LYS A 180 7.81 16.40 -10.81
CA LYS A 180 7.14 17.46 -10.03
C LYS A 180 6.30 16.85 -8.93
N PHE A 181 5.62 15.75 -9.26
CA PHE A 181 4.75 15.02 -8.35
C PHE A 181 4.98 13.51 -8.43
N VAL A 182 4.59 12.81 -7.38
CA VAL A 182 4.51 11.35 -7.34
C VAL A 182 3.14 10.92 -6.85
N ARG A 183 2.64 9.80 -7.37
CA ARG A 183 1.40 9.16 -6.95
C ARG A 183 1.62 7.66 -6.79
N PHE A 184 1.11 7.10 -5.70
CA PHE A 184 1.23 5.68 -5.39
C PHE A 184 -0.09 4.96 -5.63
N ARG A 185 -0.02 3.78 -6.24
CA ARG A 185 -1.16 2.87 -6.41
C ARG A 185 -0.83 1.50 -5.88
N MET A 186 -1.83 0.84 -5.30
CA MET A 186 -1.69 -0.51 -4.75
C MET A 186 -2.77 -1.39 -5.36
N GLY A 187 -2.42 -2.64 -5.64
CA GLY A 187 -3.31 -3.52 -6.38
C GLY A 187 -2.84 -4.95 -6.52
N HIS A 188 -3.46 -5.63 -7.47
CA HIS A 188 -3.21 -7.03 -7.80
C HIS A 188 -3.16 -7.24 -9.30
N LEU A 189 -2.55 -8.35 -9.71
CA LEU A 189 -2.52 -8.79 -11.09
C LEU A 189 -3.93 -9.16 -11.58
N LYS A 190 -4.24 -8.90 -12.86
CA LYS A 190 -5.54 -9.26 -13.47
C LYS A 190 -5.66 -10.76 -13.65
N SER A 191 -4.57 -11.42 -14.02
CA SER A 191 -4.57 -12.83 -14.36
C SER A 191 -3.33 -13.54 -13.83
N TRP A 192 -3.52 -14.71 -13.22
CA TRP A 192 -2.40 -15.57 -12.79
C TRP A 192 -1.49 -16.01 -13.93
N LYS A 193 -1.97 -15.96 -15.19
CA LYS A 193 -1.14 -16.28 -16.37
C LYS A 193 0.00 -15.27 -16.59
N GLU A 194 -0.13 -14.06 -16.05
CA GLU A 194 0.88 -13.00 -16.16
C GLU A 194 2.02 -13.18 -15.15
N LEU A 195 1.88 -14.04 -14.13
CA LEU A 195 2.93 -14.29 -13.12
C LEU A 195 4.22 -14.86 -13.68
N THR A 196 4.14 -15.63 -14.77
CA THR A 196 5.30 -16.27 -15.38
C THR A 196 5.93 -15.42 -16.48
N TYR A 197 5.34 -14.25 -16.78
CA TYR A 197 5.82 -13.39 -17.84
C TYR A 197 6.79 -12.36 -17.26
N ASP A 198 8.01 -12.34 -17.77
CA ASP A 198 9.04 -11.39 -17.36
C ASP A 198 8.89 -10.09 -18.16
N PHE A 199 8.07 -9.17 -17.64
CA PHE A 199 7.84 -7.86 -18.24
C PHE A 199 9.12 -7.01 -18.29
N MET A 200 10.05 -7.25 -17.38
CA MET A 200 11.29 -6.50 -17.30
C MET A 200 12.26 -6.96 -18.41
N GLU A 201 12.42 -8.27 -18.61
CA GLU A 201 13.21 -8.82 -19.73
C GLU A 201 12.61 -8.39 -21.08
N ALA A 202 11.28 -8.38 -21.19
CA ALA A 202 10.58 -7.92 -22.39
C ALA A 202 10.64 -6.39 -22.60
N GLN A 203 11.06 -5.62 -21.59
CA GLN A 203 11.00 -4.15 -21.57
C GLN A 203 9.60 -3.60 -21.91
N GLU A 204 8.57 -4.30 -21.44
CA GLU A 204 7.17 -3.95 -21.69
C GLU A 204 6.55 -3.24 -20.48
N CYS A 205 5.74 -2.22 -20.75
CA CYS A 205 4.92 -1.57 -19.74
C CYS A 205 3.80 -2.54 -19.32
N ALA A 206 3.84 -3.00 -18.07
CA ALA A 206 2.88 -3.96 -17.55
C ALA A 206 1.63 -3.33 -16.92
N ASP A 207 1.48 -2.00 -16.94
CA ASP A 207 0.42 -1.29 -16.19
C ASP A 207 -1.00 -1.79 -16.52
N ASP A 208 -1.26 -2.16 -17.78
CA ASP A 208 -2.55 -2.67 -18.21
C ASP A 208 -2.85 -4.10 -17.69
N LYS A 209 -1.88 -4.77 -17.06
CA LYS A 209 -2.01 -6.11 -16.47
C LYS A 209 -2.45 -6.07 -15.00
N PHE A 210 -2.57 -4.89 -14.40
CA PHE A 210 -2.93 -4.74 -13.00
C PHE A 210 -4.31 -4.13 -12.80
N VAL A 211 -4.93 -4.48 -11.67
CA VAL A 211 -6.09 -3.79 -11.10
C VAL A 211 -5.62 -3.01 -9.90
N TRP A 212 -5.64 -1.68 -10.01
CA TRP A 212 -5.29 -0.76 -8.94
C TRP A 212 -6.52 -0.48 -8.08
N THR A 213 -6.56 -1.03 -6.87
CA THR A 213 -7.69 -0.91 -5.93
C THR A 213 -7.58 0.30 -5.02
N TYR A 214 -6.38 0.87 -4.91
CA TYR A 214 -6.13 2.13 -4.21
C TYR A 214 -5.26 3.05 -5.07
N THR A 215 -5.54 4.34 -4.99
CA THR A 215 -4.75 5.42 -5.60
C THR A 215 -4.66 6.56 -4.60
N SER A 216 -3.44 6.95 -4.25
CA SER A 216 -3.19 8.08 -3.34
C SER A 216 -3.38 9.44 -4.02
N GLN A 217 -3.40 10.50 -3.21
CA GLN A 217 -3.21 11.87 -3.70
C GLN A 217 -1.84 12.03 -4.37
N MET A 218 -1.68 13.10 -5.15
CA MET A 218 -0.38 13.49 -5.65
C MET A 218 0.43 14.16 -4.54
N PHE A 219 1.69 13.76 -4.38
CA PHE A 219 2.62 14.38 -3.47
C PHE A 219 3.65 15.20 -4.26
N PRO A 220 3.97 16.44 -3.84
CA PRO A 220 5.02 17.21 -4.48
C PRO A 220 6.39 16.59 -4.18
N VAL A 221 7.25 16.53 -5.19
CA VAL A 221 8.63 16.02 -5.06
C VAL A 221 9.58 17.21 -5.07
N ALA A 222 10.40 17.33 -4.02
CA ALA A 222 11.44 18.34 -3.95
C ALA A 222 12.54 18.01 -4.96
N GLN A 223 13.10 19.03 -5.60
CA GLN A 223 14.20 18.88 -6.57
C GLN A 223 15.54 18.83 -5.80
N GLU A 224 15.71 17.80 -4.96
CA GLU A 224 16.85 17.66 -4.05
C GLU A 224 17.37 16.21 -4.06
N ASN A 225 18.69 16.05 -4.08
CA ASN A 225 19.38 14.76 -4.01
C ASN A 225 19.37 14.19 -2.59
N ARG A 226 18.18 13.79 -2.11
CA ARG A 226 17.99 13.18 -0.80
C ARG A 226 16.76 12.28 -0.80
N LEU A 227 16.77 11.32 0.11
CA LEU A 227 15.61 10.49 0.38
C LEU A 227 14.45 11.32 0.94
N GLN A 228 13.35 11.35 0.19
CA GLN A 228 12.10 12.00 0.55
C GLN A 228 11.09 10.95 1.01
N ARG A 229 10.32 11.29 2.06
CA ARG A 229 9.36 10.39 2.70
C ARG A 229 7.94 10.84 2.43
N PHE A 230 7.16 9.97 1.81
CA PHE A 230 5.78 10.24 1.43
C PHE A 230 4.84 9.44 2.31
N LYS A 231 4.43 10.03 3.43
CA LYS A 231 3.48 9.42 4.36
C LYS A 231 2.07 9.47 3.79
N LEU A 232 1.38 8.33 3.81
CA LEU A 232 -0.03 8.27 3.47
C LEU A 232 -0.86 8.87 4.61
N PRO A 233 -1.99 9.56 4.31
CA PRO A 233 -2.84 10.15 5.34
C PRO A 233 -3.34 9.13 6.38
N GLU A 234 -3.60 7.91 5.90
CA GLU A 234 -3.99 6.76 6.71
C GLU A 234 -3.23 5.52 6.20
N PRO A 235 -2.96 4.51 7.05
CA PRO A 235 -2.37 3.26 6.61
C PRO A 235 -3.27 2.55 5.58
N VAL A 236 -2.67 2.03 4.52
CA VAL A 236 -3.40 1.40 3.40
C VAL A 236 -3.09 -0.08 3.34
N VAL A 237 -4.12 -0.92 3.35
CA VAL A 237 -3.97 -2.36 3.12
C VAL A 237 -3.88 -2.62 1.61
N CYS A 238 -2.70 -3.01 1.14
CA CYS A 238 -2.51 -3.54 -0.21
C CYS A 238 -2.93 -5.01 -0.23
N ILE A 239 -3.94 -5.32 -1.04
CA ILE A 239 -4.38 -6.69 -1.36
C ILE A 239 -3.92 -7.00 -2.78
N GLY A 240 -3.06 -8.00 -2.92
CA GLY A 240 -2.42 -8.39 -4.17
C GLY A 240 -0.91 -8.35 -4.16
N GLY A 241 -0.31 -7.52 -3.30
CA GLY A 241 1.14 -7.43 -3.14
C GLY A 241 1.86 -6.66 -4.25
N TYR A 242 1.19 -5.70 -4.91
CA TYR A 242 1.83 -4.86 -5.94
C TYR A 242 1.71 -3.38 -5.63
N LEU A 243 2.80 -2.66 -5.86
CA LEU A 243 2.92 -1.21 -5.73
C LEU A 243 3.32 -0.62 -7.08
N GLN A 244 2.61 0.42 -7.53
CA GLN A 244 3.04 1.29 -8.60
C GLN A 244 3.40 2.67 -8.06
N ILE A 245 4.54 3.18 -8.52
CA ILE A 245 4.99 4.56 -8.35
C ILE A 245 4.81 5.25 -9.70
N GLU A 246 3.93 6.24 -9.74
CA GLU A 246 3.66 7.07 -10.91
C GLU A 246 4.35 8.42 -10.74
N LEU A 247 5.32 8.70 -11.62
CA LEU A 247 6.14 9.90 -11.66
C LEU A 247 5.53 10.89 -12.66
N LEU A 248 5.15 12.07 -12.17
CA LEU A 248 4.31 13.02 -12.90
C LEU A 248 5.01 14.36 -13.06
N GLY A 249 5.08 14.83 -14.31
CA GLY A 249 5.69 16.12 -14.67
C GLY A 249 7.22 16.05 -14.60
N ARG A 250 7.88 16.03 -15.75
CA ARG A 250 9.33 16.07 -15.89
C ARG A 250 9.82 17.50 -15.70
N VAL A 251 10.96 17.66 -15.02
CA VAL A 251 11.54 18.98 -14.72
C VAL A 251 12.79 19.23 -15.56
N GLN A 252 13.65 18.23 -15.66
CA GLN A 252 14.99 18.39 -16.21
C GLN A 252 15.05 17.92 -17.67
N LYS A 253 15.77 18.68 -18.50
CA LYS A 253 16.17 18.25 -19.84
C LYS A 253 17.60 17.74 -19.85
N GLN A 254 17.88 16.73 -20.66
CA GLN A 254 19.23 16.26 -20.91
C GLN A 254 19.87 17.09 -22.04
N ALA A 255 21.12 17.52 -21.84
CA ALA A 255 21.81 18.41 -22.78
C ALA A 255 22.16 17.72 -24.12
N ALA A 256 22.22 16.38 -24.14
CA ALA A 256 22.61 15.61 -25.32
C ALA A 256 21.55 15.67 -26.44
N ASP A 257 20.27 15.74 -26.09
CA ASP A 257 19.16 15.65 -27.05
C ASP A 257 18.02 16.67 -26.82
N ASP A 258 18.14 17.53 -25.80
CA ASP A 258 17.15 18.55 -25.41
C ASP A 258 15.76 17.97 -25.05
N ARG A 259 15.72 16.71 -24.58
CA ARG A 259 14.50 16.05 -24.12
C ARG A 259 14.39 15.97 -22.62
N TYR A 260 13.16 15.79 -22.13
CA TYR A 260 12.85 15.66 -20.72
C TYR A 260 13.04 14.23 -20.22
N TYR A 261 13.73 14.10 -19.09
CA TYR A 261 14.04 12.83 -18.42
C TYR A 261 13.62 12.87 -16.95
N LEU A 262 13.46 11.67 -16.41
CA LEU A 262 13.24 11.30 -15.01
C LEU A 262 14.24 10.22 -14.64
#